data_AF-A0A7G8ZHF3-F1
#
_entry.id   AF-A0A7G8ZHF3-F1
#
_cell.length_a   1.000
_cell.length_b   1.000
_cell.length_c   1.000
_cell.angle_alpha   90.00
_cell.angle_beta   90.00
_cell.angle_gamma   90.00
#
_symmetry.space_group_name_H-M   'P 1'
#
loop_
_entity.id
_entity.type
_entity.pdbx_description
1 polymer ?
#
loop_
_entity_poly.entity_id
_entity_poly.type
_entity_poly.pdbx_seq_one_letter_code
_entity_poly.pdbx_strand_id
1 'polypeptide(L)'
;MIEIFLLAAALGASREDCIDHSAYSFGLPDIVQSEAGGRAESRTFPDGTQITIRAEYCTEPAYQLDMDAPLDAQNGMRLRQVMGQFDRHVSCPVSDWSRYDESIAAAVAALDAGEAFDNDGAPIDGDGVNAIYLSLVPADGRVQGEFRCLRPQD
;
A
#
# COMPACT_ATOMS: atom_id res chain seq x y z
N MET A 1 28.11 45.45 6.00
CA MET A 1 27.12 44.78 5.15
C MET A 1 27.25 43.30 5.45
N ILE A 2 26.39 42.77 6.32
CA ILE A 2 26.35 41.38 6.76
C ILE A 2 24.93 40.90 6.43
N GLU A 3 24.82 39.80 5.69
CA GLU A 3 24.06 38.61 6.05
C GLU A 3 24.18 37.58 4.92
N ILE A 4 25.00 36.56 5.18
CA ILE A 4 25.07 35.33 4.38
C ILE A 4 23.91 34.49 4.89
N PHE A 5 22.88 34.31 4.06
CA PHE A 5 21.80 33.38 4.36
C PHE A 5 22.38 31.97 4.41
N LEU A 6 22.39 31.42 5.63
CA LEU A 6 22.61 30.01 5.92
C LEU A 6 21.69 29.18 5.04
N LEU A 7 22.29 28.50 4.07
CA LEU A 7 21.66 27.41 3.32
C LEU A 7 21.25 26.37 4.37
N ALA A 8 19.94 26.22 4.54
CA ALA A 8 19.33 25.34 5.53
C ALA A 8 19.82 23.90 5.33
N ALA A 9 20.80 23.50 6.14
CA ALA A 9 21.06 22.13 6.52
C ALA A 9 19.85 21.64 7.33
N ALA A 10 18.75 21.31 6.65
CA ALA A 10 17.53 20.79 7.25
C ALA A 10 16.99 19.56 6.50
N LEU A 11 17.82 18.88 5.70
CA LEU A 11 17.46 17.68 4.95
C LEU A 11 18.25 16.43 5.35
N GLY A 12 19.09 16.52 6.40
CA GLY A 12 20.02 15.44 6.77
C GLY A 12 19.72 14.72 8.09
N ALA A 13 18.77 15.17 8.90
CA ALA A 13 18.71 14.79 10.32
C ALA A 13 17.57 13.82 10.71
N SER A 14 16.84 13.22 9.75
CA SER A 14 15.81 12.22 10.05
C SER A 14 16.09 10.84 9.43
N ARG A 15 17.27 10.64 8.84
CA ARG A 15 17.62 9.43 8.08
C ARG A 15 18.32 8.34 8.89
N GLU A 16 18.67 8.58 10.15
CA GLU A 16 19.52 7.65 10.91
C GLU A 16 18.75 6.55 11.68
N ASP A 17 17.41 6.64 11.83
CA ASP A 17 16.63 5.67 12.63
C ASP A 17 15.48 4.97 11.89
N CYS A 18 15.36 5.09 10.56
CA CYS A 18 14.28 4.46 9.81
C CYS A 18 14.78 3.30 8.94
N ILE A 19 14.06 2.16 8.98
CA ILE A 19 14.37 1.00 8.12
C ILE A 19 14.06 1.41 6.68
N ASP A 20 15.04 1.29 5.78
CA ASP A 20 14.85 1.64 4.39
C ASP A 20 13.95 0.62 3.67
N HIS A 21 12.68 0.98 3.48
CA HIS A 21 11.70 0.19 2.72
C HIS A 21 11.83 0.40 1.18
N SER A 22 12.84 1.11 0.67
CA SER A 22 13.05 1.42 -0.77
C SER A 22 13.48 0.28 -1.65
N ALA A 23 14.10 -0.73 -1.04
CA ALA A 23 14.50 -1.94 -1.74
C ALA A 23 13.30 -2.80 -2.15
N TYR A 24 12.10 -2.52 -1.63
CA TYR A 24 10.89 -3.25 -1.96
C TYR A 24 10.36 -2.79 -3.32
N SER A 25 10.79 -3.47 -4.37
CA SER A 25 10.08 -3.41 -5.65
C SER A 25 8.77 -4.19 -5.53
N PHE A 26 7.68 -3.66 -6.08
CA PHE A 26 6.37 -4.34 -6.17
C PHE A 26 6.25 -5.19 -7.44
N GLY A 27 7.30 -5.24 -8.26
CA GLY A 27 7.30 -5.96 -9.53
C GLY A 27 6.34 -5.38 -10.57
N LEU A 28 5.90 -4.13 -10.41
CA LEU A 28 5.14 -3.44 -11.45
C LEU A 28 6.11 -2.82 -12.46
N PRO A 29 5.78 -2.85 -13.76
CA PRO A 29 6.73 -2.55 -14.83
C PRO A 29 7.24 -1.10 -14.80
N ASP A 30 6.44 -0.17 -14.28
CA ASP A 30 6.72 1.27 -14.39
C ASP A 30 6.99 1.88 -13.01
N ILE A 31 8.20 2.41 -12.81
CA ILE A 31 8.55 3.16 -11.59
C ILE A 31 8.09 4.61 -11.77
N VAL A 32 7.18 5.07 -10.90
CA VAL A 32 6.57 6.40 -10.95
C VAL A 32 7.26 7.38 -9.98
N GLN A 33 7.81 6.87 -8.88
CA GLN A 33 8.58 7.64 -7.90
C GLN A 33 9.69 6.76 -7.30
N SER A 34 10.91 7.28 -7.21
CA SER A 34 12.03 6.58 -6.58
C SER A 34 13.01 7.59 -5.98
N GLU A 35 12.81 7.99 -4.72
CA GLU A 35 13.67 8.95 -4.01
C GLU A 35 13.62 8.74 -2.49
N ALA A 36 14.44 9.51 -1.76
CA ALA A 36 14.55 9.63 -0.31
C ALA A 36 13.31 9.46 0.58
N GLY A 37 12.12 9.76 0.07
CA GLY A 37 10.86 9.77 0.81
C GLY A 37 9.94 8.58 0.53
N GLY A 38 10.22 7.74 -0.47
CA GLY A 38 9.36 6.63 -0.83
C GLY A 38 9.58 6.07 -2.24
N ARG A 39 8.82 5.01 -2.54
CA ARG A 39 8.78 4.35 -3.84
C ARG A 39 7.33 4.24 -4.32
N ALA A 40 7.09 4.54 -5.58
CA ALA A 40 5.84 4.25 -6.25
C ALA A 40 6.09 3.48 -7.54
N GLU A 41 5.31 2.43 -7.76
CA GLU A 41 5.28 1.70 -9.03
C GLU A 41 3.85 1.61 -9.55
N SER A 42 3.70 1.50 -10.86
CA SER A 42 2.40 1.38 -11.51
C SER A 42 2.38 0.33 -12.60
N ARG A 43 1.18 -0.15 -12.90
CA ARG A 43 0.90 -1.05 -14.01
C ARG A 43 -0.36 -0.61 -14.71
N THR A 44 -0.26 -0.42 -16.01
CA THR A 44 -1.42 -0.22 -16.88
C THR A 44 -1.86 -1.55 -17.49
N PHE A 45 -3.15 -1.85 -17.39
CA PHE A 45 -3.77 -3.03 -17.99
C PHE A 45 -4.22 -2.72 -19.44
N PRO A 46 -4.48 -3.74 -20.27
CA PRO A 46 -4.82 -3.55 -21.69
C PRO A 46 -6.06 -2.69 -21.97
N ASP A 47 -6.96 -2.54 -21.00
CA ASP A 47 -8.15 -1.69 -21.10
C ASP A 47 -7.92 -0.24 -20.67
N GLY A 48 -6.69 0.12 -20.31
CA GLY A 48 -6.30 1.46 -19.87
C GLY A 48 -6.38 1.68 -18.37
N THR A 49 -6.87 0.70 -17.59
CA THR A 49 -6.88 0.81 -16.12
C THR A 49 -5.44 0.82 -15.59
N GLN A 50 -5.10 1.81 -14.77
CA GLN A 50 -3.83 1.94 -14.08
C GLN A 50 -4.01 1.65 -12.58
N ILE A 51 -3.17 0.77 -12.06
CA ILE A 51 -2.98 0.58 -10.61
C ILE A 51 -1.62 1.15 -10.24
N THR A 52 -1.60 1.98 -9.19
CA THR A 52 -0.38 2.54 -8.59
C THR A 52 -0.29 2.10 -7.14
N ILE A 53 0.88 1.63 -6.74
CA ILE A 53 1.22 1.33 -5.34
C ILE A 53 2.30 2.30 -4.90
N ARG A 54 2.16 2.87 -3.70
CA ARG A 54 3.15 3.77 -3.09
C ARG A 54 3.51 3.30 -1.70
N ALA A 55 4.78 3.43 -1.33
CA ALA A 55 5.30 3.18 0.01
C ALA A 55 6.15 4.34 0.46
N GLU A 56 5.94 4.79 1.70
CA GLU A 56 6.79 5.76 2.37
C GLU A 56 7.82 5.04 3.24
N TYR A 57 9.05 5.57 3.36
CA TYR A 57 10.16 4.84 3.99
C TYR A 57 10.25 4.96 5.50
N CYS A 58 9.79 6.06 6.10
CA CYS A 58 9.99 6.33 7.52
C CYS A 58 8.69 6.37 8.33
N THR A 59 7.57 5.91 7.76
CA THR A 59 6.29 5.69 8.45
C THR A 59 6.09 4.20 8.69
N GLU A 60 5.12 3.81 9.53
CA GLU A 60 4.75 2.39 9.70
C GLU A 60 4.58 1.72 8.32
N PRO A 61 4.85 0.41 8.15
CA PRO A 61 4.80 -0.26 6.84
C PRO A 61 3.39 -0.21 6.24
N ALA A 62 3.10 0.88 5.54
CA ALA A 62 1.83 1.25 4.98
C ALA A 62 2.05 1.53 3.50
N TYR A 63 1.17 0.98 2.68
CA TYR A 63 1.21 1.14 1.24
C TYR A 63 -0.10 1.70 0.78
N GLN A 64 -0.03 2.81 0.05
CA GLN A 64 -1.19 3.40 -0.59
C GLN A 64 -1.39 2.73 -1.94
N LEU A 65 -2.65 2.42 -2.24
CA LEU A 65 -3.08 1.88 -3.51
C LEU A 65 -4.04 2.87 -4.16
N ASP A 66 -3.79 3.19 -5.41
CA ASP A 66 -4.72 3.93 -6.26
C ASP A 66 -5.03 3.08 -7.50
N MET A 67 -6.30 2.91 -7.82
CA MET A 67 -6.76 2.34 -9.08
C MET A 67 -7.69 3.34 -9.76
N ASP A 68 -7.37 3.72 -10.98
CA ASP A 68 -8.10 4.76 -11.72
C ASP A 68 -9.41 4.27 -12.39
N ALA A 69 -9.97 3.18 -11.88
CA ALA A 69 -11.17 2.53 -12.37
C ALA A 69 -12.09 2.13 -11.19
N PRO A 70 -13.40 1.92 -11.43
CA PRO A 70 -14.32 1.48 -10.39
C PRO A 70 -14.01 0.02 -10.02
N LEU A 71 -14.43 -0.40 -8.83
CA LEU A 71 -14.36 -1.81 -8.50
C LEU A 71 -15.52 -2.56 -9.16
N ASP A 72 -15.18 -3.41 -10.11
CA ASP A 72 -16.06 -4.44 -10.67
C ASP A 72 -15.38 -5.81 -10.52
N ALA A 73 -16.01 -6.89 -11.01
CA ALA A 73 -15.46 -8.24 -10.91
C ALA A 73 -14.06 -8.37 -11.56
N GLN A 74 -13.78 -7.64 -12.64
CA GLN A 74 -12.49 -7.69 -13.32
C GLN A 74 -11.42 -6.93 -12.53
N ASN A 75 -11.75 -5.73 -12.06
CA ASN A 75 -10.85 -4.89 -11.29
C ASN A 75 -10.59 -5.44 -9.88
N GLY A 76 -11.56 -6.10 -9.26
CA GLY A 76 -11.36 -6.87 -8.02
C GLY A 76 -10.35 -8.01 -8.17
N MET A 77 -10.34 -8.70 -9.32
CA MET A 77 -9.32 -9.71 -9.61
C MET A 77 -7.93 -9.10 -9.82
N ARG A 78 -7.83 -7.90 -10.40
CA ARG A 78 -6.55 -7.18 -10.55
C ARG A 78 -6.00 -6.74 -9.21
N LEU A 79 -6.87 -6.20 -8.36
CA LEU A 79 -6.54 -5.81 -7.00
C LEU A 79 -5.98 -7.01 -6.21
N ARG A 80 -6.65 -8.17 -6.27
CA ARG A 80 -6.16 -9.44 -5.69
C ARG A 80 -4.77 -9.82 -6.19
N GLN A 81 -4.51 -9.73 -7.49
CA GLN A 81 -3.21 -10.09 -8.06
C GLN A 81 -2.10 -9.15 -7.58
N VAL A 82 -2.39 -7.86 -7.48
CA VAL A 82 -1.46 -6.84 -7.02
C VAL A 82 -1.18 -7.02 -5.52
N MET A 83 -2.22 -7.21 -4.71
CA MET A 83 -2.11 -7.47 -3.28
C MET A 83 -1.42 -8.80 -2.98
N GLY A 84 -1.59 -9.84 -3.81
CA GLY A 84 -0.87 -11.10 -3.67
C GLY A 84 0.65 -11.00 -3.91
N GLN A 85 1.14 -9.92 -4.53
CA GLN A 85 2.59 -9.65 -4.59
C GLN A 85 3.11 -9.04 -3.29
N PHE A 86 2.24 -8.47 -2.44
CA PHE A 86 2.60 -7.78 -1.21
C PHE A 86 3.37 -8.66 -0.22
N ASP A 87 2.87 -9.87 0.03
CA ASP A 87 3.42 -10.89 0.92
C ASP A 87 4.92 -11.14 0.66
N ARG A 88 5.31 -11.17 -0.62
CA ARG A 88 6.69 -11.46 -1.06
C ARG A 88 7.66 -10.30 -0.85
N HIS A 89 7.14 -9.07 -0.78
CA HIS A 89 7.97 -7.88 -0.86
C HIS A 89 8.09 -7.20 0.51
N VAL A 90 7.01 -7.09 1.28
CA VAL A 90 7.02 -6.31 2.53
C VAL A 90 7.62 -7.08 3.72
N SER A 91 8.04 -8.34 3.51
CA SER A 91 8.46 -9.25 4.59
C SER A 91 7.38 -9.37 5.66
N CYS A 92 6.12 -9.37 5.24
CA CYS A 92 4.93 -9.48 6.07
C CYS A 92 4.17 -10.75 5.66
N PRO A 93 4.66 -11.93 6.08
CA PRO A 93 4.11 -13.20 5.65
C PRO A 93 2.66 -13.35 6.12
N VAL A 94 1.76 -13.72 5.21
CA VAL A 94 0.37 -14.02 5.57
C VAL A 94 0.33 -15.31 6.40
N SER A 95 -0.21 -15.23 7.62
CA SER A 95 -0.27 -16.32 8.58
C SER A 95 -1.56 -17.14 8.47
N ASP A 96 -2.68 -16.50 8.13
CA ASP A 96 -3.97 -17.13 7.83
C ASP A 96 -4.48 -16.73 6.45
N TRP A 97 -4.18 -17.57 5.45
CA TRP A 97 -4.65 -17.37 4.07
C TRP A 97 -6.16 -17.48 3.92
N SER A 98 -6.86 -18.24 4.78
CA SER A 98 -8.32 -18.39 4.67
C SER A 98 -9.01 -17.10 5.08
N ARG A 99 -8.63 -16.54 6.25
CA ARG A 99 -9.15 -15.26 6.73
C ARG A 99 -8.75 -14.10 5.82
N TYR A 100 -7.54 -14.14 5.27
CA TYR A 100 -7.09 -13.18 4.27
C TYR A 100 -8.01 -13.18 3.03
N ASP A 101 -8.24 -14.36 2.44
CA ASP A 101 -9.10 -14.50 1.25
C ASP A 101 -10.56 -14.09 1.52
N GLU A 102 -11.10 -14.44 2.70
CA GLU A 102 -12.44 -14.02 3.13
C GLU A 102 -12.55 -12.49 3.26
N SER A 103 -11.56 -11.86 3.88
CA SER A 103 -11.53 -10.41 4.06
C SER A 103 -11.43 -9.67 2.71
N ILE A 104 -10.64 -10.20 1.79
CA ILE A 104 -10.52 -9.66 0.42
C ILE A 104 -11.83 -9.85 -0.35
N ALA A 105 -12.54 -10.97 -0.17
CA ALA A 105 -13.87 -11.16 -0.75
C ALA A 105 -14.90 -10.17 -0.18
N ALA A 106 -14.87 -9.92 1.13
CA ALA A 106 -15.72 -8.92 1.77
C ALA A 106 -15.42 -7.50 1.27
N ALA A 107 -14.14 -7.15 1.10
CA ALA A 107 -13.73 -5.87 0.56
C ALA A 107 -14.23 -5.64 -0.87
N VAL A 108 -14.18 -6.68 -1.71
CA VAL A 108 -14.72 -6.63 -3.06
C VAL A 108 -16.24 -6.44 -3.04
N ALA A 109 -16.96 -7.15 -2.15
CA ALA A 109 -18.40 -7.03 -2.04
C ALA A 109 -18.86 -5.65 -1.54
N ALA A 110 -18.16 -5.07 -0.55
CA ALA A 110 -18.43 -3.73 -0.05
C ALA A 110 -18.27 -2.67 -1.15
N LEU A 111 -17.17 -2.74 -1.88
CA LEU A 111 -16.90 -1.80 -2.98
C LEU A 111 -17.88 -1.95 -4.16
N ASP A 112 -18.34 -3.18 -4.47
CA ASP A 112 -19.39 -3.41 -5.47
C ASP A 112 -20.74 -2.79 -5.05
N ALA A 113 -21.02 -2.75 -3.75
CA ALA A 113 -22.15 -2.02 -3.18
C ALA A 113 -21.95 -0.49 -3.14
N GLY A 114 -20.77 0.01 -3.54
CA GLY A 114 -20.41 1.42 -3.45
C GLY A 114 -20.04 1.87 -2.03
N GLU A 115 -19.75 0.93 -1.14
CA GLU A 115 -19.40 1.17 0.25
C GLU A 115 -17.89 1.08 0.45
N ALA A 116 -17.37 1.85 1.42
CA ALA A 116 -15.99 1.69 1.86
C ALA A 116 -15.83 0.35 2.61
N PHE A 117 -14.69 -0.29 2.42
CA PHE A 117 -14.27 -1.41 3.24
C PHE A 117 -13.25 -0.94 4.26
N ASP A 118 -13.58 -1.09 5.53
CA ASP A 118 -12.65 -1.09 6.64
C ASP A 118 -13.09 -2.22 7.56
N ASN A 119 -12.15 -3.05 8.00
CA ASN A 119 -12.45 -4.18 8.90
C ASN A 119 -12.59 -3.69 10.35
N ASP A 120 -13.23 -2.53 10.55
CA ASP A 120 -13.36 -1.81 11.82
C ASP A 120 -12.03 -1.62 12.57
N GLY A 121 -10.93 -1.42 11.84
CA GLY A 121 -9.59 -1.36 12.41
C GLY A 121 -9.09 -2.68 13.03
N ALA A 122 -9.74 -3.81 12.75
CA ALA A 122 -9.24 -5.14 13.09
C ALA A 122 -8.37 -5.70 11.96
N PRO A 123 -7.31 -6.45 12.30
CA PRO A 123 -6.47 -7.04 11.27
C PRO A 123 -7.24 -8.11 10.46
N ILE A 124 -7.00 -8.14 9.15
CA ILE A 124 -7.47 -9.19 8.23
C ILE A 124 -6.61 -10.45 8.35
N ASP A 125 -5.41 -10.32 8.91
CA ASP A 125 -4.53 -11.42 9.33
C ASP A 125 -3.73 -10.96 10.55
N GLY A 126 -3.79 -11.69 11.66
CA GLY A 126 -3.24 -11.22 12.95
C GLY A 126 -2.79 -12.32 13.91
N ASP A 127 -2.88 -13.59 13.50
CA ASP A 127 -2.67 -14.74 14.40
C ASP A 127 -1.25 -15.32 14.33
N GLY A 128 -0.36 -14.74 13.53
CA GLY A 128 1.03 -15.18 13.43
C GLY A 128 1.95 -14.06 12.96
N VAL A 129 2.81 -13.58 13.86
CA VAL A 129 3.97 -12.72 13.58
C VAL A 129 3.67 -11.28 13.15
N ASN A 130 2.54 -10.98 12.51
CA ASN A 130 2.19 -9.64 12.03
C ASN A 130 0.68 -9.42 11.97
N ALA A 131 0.27 -8.16 12.07
CA ALA A 131 -1.11 -7.70 11.92
C ALA A 131 -1.24 -6.92 10.60
N ILE A 132 -2.00 -7.48 9.67
CA ILE A 132 -2.27 -6.93 8.36
C ILE A 132 -3.63 -6.22 8.38
N TYR A 133 -3.67 -4.98 7.91
CA TYR A 133 -4.88 -4.17 7.80
C TYR A 133 -5.10 -3.77 6.34
N LEU A 134 -6.37 -3.73 5.95
CA LEU A 134 -6.81 -3.30 4.63
C LEU A 134 -7.96 -2.32 4.80
N SER A 135 -7.79 -1.14 4.22
CA SER A 135 -8.88 -0.19 4.00
C SER A 135 -8.98 0.11 2.51
N LEU A 136 -10.18 0.10 1.96
CA LEU A 136 -10.46 0.51 0.58
C LEU A 136 -11.66 1.45 0.55
N VAL A 137 -11.55 2.53 -0.21
CA VAL A 137 -12.58 3.56 -0.33
C VAL A 137 -12.88 3.78 -1.81
N PRO A 138 -14.15 3.74 -2.22
CA PRO A 138 -14.54 4.19 -3.56
C PRO A 138 -14.45 5.72 -3.62
N ALA A 139 -13.85 6.26 -4.67
CA ALA A 139 -13.66 7.70 -4.87
C ALA A 139 -13.94 8.08 -6.33
N ASP A 140 -15.11 8.65 -6.62
CA ASP A 140 -15.46 9.20 -7.95
C ASP A 140 -15.16 8.25 -9.14
N GLY A 141 -15.54 6.98 -9.03
CA GLY A 141 -15.27 5.97 -10.06
C GLY A 141 -13.84 5.43 -10.05
N ARG A 142 -13.12 5.61 -8.95
CA ARG A 142 -11.80 5.06 -8.64
C ARG A 142 -11.85 4.26 -7.34
N VAL A 143 -10.79 3.53 -7.06
CA VAL A 143 -10.58 2.90 -5.76
C VAL A 143 -9.29 3.44 -5.18
N GLN A 144 -9.36 3.91 -3.94
CA GLN A 144 -8.20 4.23 -3.13
C GLN A 144 -8.12 3.23 -2.00
N GLY A 145 -6.91 2.91 -1.56
CA GLY A 145 -6.69 1.91 -0.55
C GLY A 145 -5.46 2.17 0.29
N GLU A 146 -5.50 1.67 1.51
CA GLU A 146 -4.34 1.58 2.37
C GLU A 146 -4.19 0.14 2.82
N PHE A 147 -2.98 -0.39 2.67
CA PHE A 147 -2.61 -1.69 3.20
C PHE A 147 -1.49 -1.49 4.22
N ARG A 148 -1.75 -1.85 5.47
CA ARG A 148 -0.77 -1.67 6.57
C ARG A 148 -0.36 -3.02 7.12
N CYS A 149 0.93 -3.18 7.39
CA CYS A 149 1.46 -4.30 8.14
C CYS A 149 2.12 -3.79 9.41
N LEU A 150 1.54 -4.14 10.56
CA LEU A 150 2.15 -3.91 11.87
C LEU A 150 2.86 -5.18 12.30
N ARG A 151 4.17 -5.11 12.46
CA ARG A 151 4.91 -6.14 13.19
C ARG A 151 4.81 -5.81 14.69
N PRO A 152 4.60 -6.79 15.58
CA PRO A 152 4.83 -6.60 17.00
C PRO A 152 6.23 -6.01 17.14
N GLN A 153 6.35 -4.85 17.81
CA GLN A 153 7.67 -4.39 18.22
C GLN A 153 8.20 -5.42 19.22
N ASP A 154 9.38 -5.98 18.93
CA ASP A 154 10.13 -6.80 19.89
C ASP A 154 10.46 -6.00 21.16
#